data_AF-F9XBN1-F1
#
_entry.id   AF-F9XBN1-F1
#
_cell.length_a   1.000
_cell.length_b   1.000
_cell.length_c   1.000
_cell.angle_alpha   90.00
_cell.angle_beta   90.00
_cell.angle_gamma   90.00
#
_symmetry.space_group_name_H-M   'P 1'
#
loop_
_entity.id
_entity.type
_entity.pdbx_description
1 polymer ?
#
loop_
_entity_poly.entity_id
_entity_poly.type
_entity_poly.pdbx_seq_one_letter_code
_entity_poly.pdbx_strand_id
1 'polypeptide(L)'
;MNLEVNLDRPDIDLQQLTEEPTHEKPAQPDRVKDRLSYKHLAYSTDLTRVDTKGLSPKYELELEVDANTLRHQKHLMQTGQENGYQAVVEGFMENLTLLMRQPKQ
;
A
#
# COMPACT_ATOMS: atom_id res chain seq x y z
N MET A 1 6.82 3.34 -4.80
CA MET A 1 6.05 2.12 -5.11
C MET A 1 6.25 1.17 -3.95
N ASN A 2 5.19 0.84 -3.20
CA ASN A 2 5.26 -0.20 -2.17
C ASN A 2 5.19 -1.56 -2.90
N LEU A 3 6.12 -2.46 -2.58
CA LEU A 3 6.20 -3.80 -3.17
C LEU A 3 6.05 -4.80 -2.04
N GLU A 4 4.92 -5.48 -2.00
CA GLU A 4 4.66 -6.55 -1.06
C GLU A 4 4.96 -7.89 -1.72
N VAL A 5 5.81 -8.70 -1.09
CA VAL A 5 6.16 -10.02 -1.57
C VAL A 5 6.02 -11.01 -0.42
N ASN A 6 5.45 -12.18 -0.68
CA ASN A 6 5.44 -13.26 0.30
C ASN A 6 6.86 -13.86 0.39
N LEU A 7 7.53 -13.65 1.51
CA LEU A 7 8.86 -14.17 1.81
C LEU A 7 8.83 -15.51 2.57
N ASP A 8 7.65 -16.00 2.97
CA ASP A 8 7.48 -17.31 3.60
C ASP A 8 7.55 -18.41 2.55
N ARG A 9 8.76 -18.64 2.04
CA ARG A 9 9.03 -19.66 1.03
C ARG A 9 10.26 -20.49 1.41
N PRO A 10 10.24 -21.82 1.15
CA PRO A 10 11.31 -22.72 1.57
C PRO A 10 12.63 -22.47 0.83
N ASP A 11 12.62 -21.75 -0.29
CA ASP A 11 13.80 -21.36 -1.07
C ASP A 11 14.53 -20.13 -0.52
N ILE A 12 13.99 -19.45 0.49
CA ILE A 12 14.53 -18.19 1.02
C ILE A 12 14.98 -18.38 2.47
N ASP A 13 16.26 -18.14 2.72
CA ASP A 13 16.80 -18.02 4.08
C ASP A 13 16.64 -16.57 4.57
N LEU A 14 15.71 -16.35 5.50
CA LEU A 14 15.42 -15.02 6.06
C LEU A 14 16.63 -14.40 6.77
N GLN A 15 17.58 -15.20 7.29
CA GLN A 15 18.76 -14.68 7.96
C GLN A 15 19.73 -14.01 6.98
N GLN A 16 19.69 -14.39 5.69
CA GLN A 16 20.48 -13.74 4.64
C GLN A 16 19.87 -12.41 4.17
N LEU A 17 18.64 -12.10 4.61
CA LEU A 17 17.94 -10.87 4.23
C LEU A 17 18.13 -9.73 5.24
N THR A 18 18.76 -9.99 6.39
CA THR A 18 18.97 -9.01 7.45
C THR A 18 20.46 -8.73 7.66
N GLU A 19 20.86 -7.47 7.63
CA GLU A 19 22.19 -7.02 8.03
C GLU A 19 22.20 -6.70 9.53
N GLU A 20 23.19 -7.22 10.27
CA GLU A 20 23.46 -6.80 11.64
C GLU A 20 23.81 -5.29 11.66
N PRO A 21 23.27 -4.50 12.61
CA PRO A 21 23.59 -3.08 12.71
C PRO A 21 25.09 -2.87 12.93
N THR A 22 25.68 -1.94 12.19
CA THR A 22 27.07 -1.53 12.38
C THR A 22 27.14 -0.07 12.84
N HIS A 23 28.33 0.39 13.26
CA HIS A 23 28.53 1.79 13.60
C HIS A 23 28.29 2.74 12.41
N GLU A 24 28.57 2.29 11.18
CA GLU A 24 28.35 3.05 9.94
C GLU A 24 26.89 2.97 9.46
N LYS A 25 26.19 1.87 9.78
CA LYS A 25 24.77 1.65 9.49
C LYS A 25 24.03 1.27 10.78
N PRO A 26 23.68 2.27 11.62
CA PRO A 26 22.94 2.01 12.85
C PRO A 26 21.55 1.43 12.53
N ALA A 27 21.01 0.67 13.48
CA ALA A 27 19.66 0.13 13.38
C ALA A 27 18.66 1.26 13.11
N GLN A 28 17.69 1.01 12.23
CA GLN A 28 16.63 1.98 12.04
C GLN A 28 15.86 2.16 13.35
N PRO A 29 15.49 3.40 13.71
CA PRO A 29 14.75 3.65 14.93
C PRO A 29 13.40 2.93 14.88
N ASP A 30 12.97 2.42 16.02
CA ASP A 30 11.67 1.75 16.15
C ASP A 30 10.55 2.68 15.67
N ARG A 31 9.68 2.12 14.83
CA ARG A 31 8.51 2.77 14.27
C ARG A 31 7.26 2.13 14.84
N VAL A 32 6.41 2.91 15.47
CA VAL A 32 5.08 2.48 15.91
C VAL A 32 4.06 3.05 14.92
N LYS A 33 3.19 2.17 14.40
CA LYS A 33 2.16 2.55 13.44
C LYS A 33 0.78 2.41 14.08
N ASP A 34 -0.01 3.47 14.02
CA ASP A 34 -1.42 3.51 14.40
C ASP A 34 -2.24 3.71 13.13
N ARG A 35 -3.01 2.70 12.73
CA ARG A 35 -3.65 2.61 11.41
C ARG A 35 -5.16 2.51 11.55
N LEU A 36 -5.86 3.41 10.84
CA LEU A 36 -7.29 3.35 10.62
C LEU A 36 -7.54 2.94 9.16
N SER A 37 -8.09 1.75 8.98
CA SER A 37 -8.34 1.16 7.66
C SER A 37 -9.83 1.14 7.31
N TYR A 38 -10.15 1.57 6.10
CA TYR A 38 -11.48 1.45 5.51
C TYR A 38 -11.41 0.61 4.24
N LYS A 39 -12.43 -0.24 4.03
CA LYS A 39 -12.57 -1.01 2.79
C LYS A 39 -13.93 -0.72 2.18
N HIS A 40 -13.93 -0.37 0.89
CA HIS A 40 -15.15 -0.13 0.13
C HIS A 40 -14.97 -0.65 -1.29
N LEU A 41 -15.81 -1.60 -1.70
CA LEU A 41 -15.69 -2.30 -2.99
C LEU A 41 -14.27 -2.90 -3.16
N ALA A 42 -13.62 -2.59 -4.28
CA ALA A 42 -12.27 -3.05 -4.62
C ALA A 42 -11.17 -2.14 -4.08
N TYR A 43 -11.48 -1.19 -3.20
CA TYR A 43 -10.54 -0.17 -2.71
C TYR A 43 -10.35 -0.25 -1.20
N SER A 44 -9.13 -0.01 -0.75
CA SER A 44 -8.78 0.19 0.65
C SER A 44 -8.17 1.56 0.85
N THR A 45 -8.56 2.24 1.92
CA THR A 45 -7.99 3.52 2.33
C THR A 45 -7.45 3.39 3.73
N ASP A 46 -6.16 3.66 3.91
CA ASP A 46 -5.47 3.59 5.19
C ASP A 46 -4.99 4.98 5.60
N LEU A 47 -5.42 5.43 6.78
CA LEU A 47 -4.85 6.59 7.45
C LEU A 47 -3.94 6.11 8.57
N THR A 48 -2.64 6.34 8.43
CA THR A 48 -1.62 5.82 9.34
C THR A 48 -0.86 6.97 10.01
N ARG A 49 -0.84 7.01 11.35
CA ARG A 49 0.15 7.78 12.11
C ARG A 49 1.37 6.90 12.34
N VAL A 50 2.54 7.41 11.98
CA VAL A 50 3.82 6.75 12.21
C VAL A 50 4.61 7.55 13.23
N ASP A 51 4.78 6.97 14.41
CA ASP A 51 5.58 7.50 15.49
C ASP A 51 6.98 6.90 15.42
N THR A 52 8.01 7.74 15.43
CA THR A 52 9.42 7.32 15.45
C THR A 52 10.12 8.04 16.59
N LYS A 53 10.86 7.31 17.43
CA LYS A 53 11.48 7.88 18.63
C LYS A 53 12.38 9.07 18.27
N GLY A 54 12.14 10.22 18.88
CA GLY A 54 12.92 11.44 18.68
C GLY A 54 12.56 12.26 17.43
N LEU A 55 11.53 11.86 16.67
CA LEU A 55 11.02 12.60 15.51
C LEU A 55 9.55 12.99 15.72
N SER A 56 9.10 14.04 15.02
CA SER A 56 7.68 14.37 14.99
C SER A 56 6.88 13.28 14.26
N PRO A 57 5.64 12.98 14.69
CA PRO A 57 4.80 12.00 14.02
C PRO A 57 4.61 12.33 12.54
N LYS A 58 4.61 11.30 11.70
CA LYS A 58 4.27 11.40 10.28
C LYS A 58 2.85 10.88 10.07
N TYR A 59 2.11 11.53 9.18
CA TYR A 59 0.75 11.13 8.82
C TYR A 59 0.75 10.71 7.35
N GLU A 60 0.35 9.47 7.11
CA GLU A 60 0.33 8.83 5.80
C GLU A 60 -1.14 8.54 5.44
N LEU A 61 -1.55 8.90 4.22
CA LEU A 61 -2.83 8.51 3.64
C LEU A 61 -2.54 7.65 2.41
N GLU A 62 -2.98 6.41 2.44
CA GLU A 62 -2.77 5.43 1.38
C GLU A 62 -4.13 5.06 0.77
N LEU A 63 -4.23 5.05 -0.56
CA LEU A 63 -5.36 4.52 -1.31
C LEU A 63 -4.85 3.37 -2.18
N GLU A 64 -5.47 2.22 -2.04
CA GLU A 64 -5.07 0.99 -2.70
C GLU A 64 -6.23 0.36 -3.45
N VAL A 65 -5.90 -0.41 -4.49
CA VAL A 65 -6.84 -1.21 -5.27
C VAL A 65 -6.49 -2.67 -5.11
N ASP A 66 -7.52 -3.52 -4.96
CA ASP A 66 -7.36 -4.96 -4.85
C ASP A 66 -6.64 -5.51 -6.10
N ALA A 67 -5.40 -5.95 -5.88
CA ALA A 67 -4.51 -6.34 -6.96
C ALA A 67 -5.03 -7.57 -7.74
N ASN A 68 -5.76 -8.47 -7.07
CA ASN A 68 -6.32 -9.65 -7.72
C ASN A 68 -7.47 -9.28 -8.65
N THR A 69 -8.35 -8.39 -8.19
CA THR A 69 -9.45 -7.82 -8.98
C THR A 69 -8.89 -7.10 -10.20
N LEU A 70 -7.90 -6.21 -10.01
CA LEU A 70 -7.29 -5.47 -11.11
C LEU A 70 -6.63 -6.40 -12.14
N ARG A 71 -5.85 -7.40 -11.68
CA ARG A 71 -5.21 -8.39 -12.57
C ARG A 71 -6.23 -9.22 -13.32
N HIS A 72 -7.30 -9.66 -12.67
CA HIS A 72 -8.35 -10.45 -13.29
C HIS A 72 -9.07 -9.64 -14.38
N GLN A 73 -9.51 -8.41 -14.07
CA GLN A 73 -10.18 -7.56 -15.06
C GLN A 73 -9.26 -7.18 -16.23
N LYS A 74 -7.97 -6.95 -15.96
CA LYS A 74 -6.96 -6.74 -17.00
C LYS A 74 -6.84 -7.95 -17.93
N HIS A 75 -6.84 -9.17 -17.37
CA HIS A 75 -6.76 -10.39 -18.16
C HIS A 75 -7.98 -10.55 -19.08
N LEU A 76 -9.19 -10.37 -18.54
CA LEU A 76 -10.43 -10.41 -19.33
C LEU A 76 -10.38 -9.41 -20.49
N MET A 77 -9.94 -8.16 -20.23
CA MET A 77 -9.72 -7.13 -21.24
C MET A 77 -8.74 -7.58 -22.34
N GLN A 78 -7.61 -8.16 -21.96
CA GLN A 78 -6.60 -8.63 -22.90
C GLN A 78 -7.08 -9.79 -23.78
N THR A 79 -8.00 -10.61 -23.27
CA THR A 79 -8.61 -11.74 -24.01
C THR A 79 -9.85 -11.35 -24.83
N GLY A 80 -10.24 -10.07 -24.83
CA GLY A 80 -11.43 -9.59 -25.54
C GLY A 80 -12.76 -10.02 -24.92
N GLN A 81 -12.75 -10.42 -23.65
CA GLN A 81 -13.94 -10.77 -22.88
C GLN A 81 -14.57 -9.52 -22.24
N GLU A 82 -15.84 -9.62 -21.85
CA GLU A 82 -16.50 -8.61 -21.03
C GLU A 82 -15.71 -8.39 -19.74
N ASN A 83 -15.39 -7.14 -19.44
CA ASN A 83 -14.51 -6.78 -18.34
C ASN A 83 -14.89 -5.41 -17.75
N GLY A 84 -14.54 -5.21 -16.49
CA GLY A 84 -14.68 -3.95 -15.76
C GLY A 84 -13.36 -3.22 -15.52
N TYR A 85 -12.31 -3.48 -16.30
CA TYR A 85 -10.97 -2.91 -16.04
C TYR A 85 -11.01 -1.38 -15.98
N GLN A 86 -11.67 -0.75 -16.96
CA GLN A 86 -11.83 0.71 -17.00
C GLN A 86 -12.58 1.22 -15.77
N ALA A 87 -13.70 0.60 -15.40
CA ALA A 87 -14.50 1.02 -14.24
C ALA A 87 -13.72 0.94 -12.91
N VAL A 88 -12.87 -0.09 -12.75
CA VAL A 88 -11.99 -0.23 -11.57
C VAL A 88 -10.94 0.88 -11.53
N VAL A 89 -10.32 1.21 -12.68
CA VAL A 89 -9.32 2.29 -12.76
C VAL A 89 -9.98 3.66 -12.55
N GLU A 90 -11.13 3.91 -13.16
CA GLU A 90 -11.88 5.15 -13.01
C GLU A 90 -12.31 5.36 -11.55
N GLY A 91 -12.91 4.36 -10.90
CA GLY A 91 -13.31 4.48 -9.49
C GLY A 91 -12.12 4.70 -8.56
N PHE A 92 -10.94 4.13 -8.85
CA PHE A 92 -9.72 4.43 -8.12
C PHE A 92 -9.31 5.92 -8.27
N MET A 93 -9.32 6.45 -9.49
CA MET A 93 -8.98 7.85 -9.78
C MET A 93 -9.99 8.84 -9.20
N GLU A 94 -11.28 8.47 -9.18
CA GLU A 94 -12.34 9.26 -8.56
C GLU A 94 -12.17 9.33 -7.04
N ASN A 95 -11.91 8.19 -6.38
CA ASN A 95 -11.63 8.15 -4.95
C ASN A 95 -10.37 8.97 -4.61
N LEU A 96 -9.31 8.86 -5.41
CA LEU A 96 -8.11 9.68 -5.25
C LEU A 96 -8.45 11.16 -5.35
N THR A 97 -9.21 11.55 -6.37
CA THR A 97 -9.62 12.94 -6.57
C THR A 97 -10.46 13.45 -5.42
N LEU A 98 -11.37 12.63 -4.89
CA LEU A 98 -12.21 12.95 -3.74
C LEU A 98 -11.35 13.19 -2.48
N LEU A 99 -10.41 12.29 -2.19
CA LEU A 99 -9.53 12.38 -1.02
C LEU A 99 -8.57 13.57 -1.08
N MET A 100 -8.15 13.97 -2.29
CA MET A 100 -7.25 15.10 -2.51
C MET A 100 -7.95 16.47 -2.46
N ARG A 101 -9.28 16.51 -2.44
CA ARG A 101 -10.02 17.78 -2.32
C ARG A 101 -9.74 18.38 -0.94
N GLN A 102 -9.14 19.57 -0.93
CA GLN A 102 -9.07 20.35 0.29
C GLN A 102 -10.50 20.71 0.74
N PRO A 103 -10.81 20.62 2.05
CA PRO A 103 -12.04 21.18 2.56
C PRO A 103 -12.07 22.66 2.19
N LYS A 104 -13.19 23.12 1.60
CA LYS A 104 -13.40 24.56 1.41
C LYS A 104 -13.30 25.20 2.79
N GLN A 105 -12.32 26.10 2.96
CA GLN A 105 -12.21 26.95 4.15
C GLN A 105 -13.41 27.88 4.24
#